data_AF-A8ZVW4-F1
#
_entry.id   AF-A8ZVW4-F1
#
_cell.length_a   1.000
_cell.length_b   1.000
_cell.length_c   1.000
_cell.angle_alpha   90.00
_cell.angle_beta   90.00
_cell.angle_gamma   90.00
#
_symmetry.space_group_name_H-M   'P 1'
#
loop_
_entity.id
_entity.type
_entity.pdbx_description
1 polymer ?
#
loop_
_entity_poly.entity_id
_entity_poly.type
_entity_poly.pdbx_seq_one_letter_code
_entity_poly.pdbx_strand_id
1 'polypeptide(L)'
;MTKRTGEKLGWTLGWIGGFIWVGVIAVIFLCRGEWGRGLTGLGLTGAAVGVILFFAPWRFPSTAYWRLMLPSYGLFVMSVVWVIWVFDGFTSGELRWWYLVWGLPMFSPLITIGWRRWETEATAKQDPDATTHQKPTIKNEGP
;
A
#
# COMPACT_ATOMS: atom_id res chain seq x y z
N MET A 1 -23.11 11.48 -6.20
CA MET A 1 -21.65 11.25 -6.14
C MET A 1 -21.24 10.94 -4.71
N THR A 2 -21.49 9.72 -4.23
CA THR A 2 -21.07 9.28 -2.89
C THR A 2 -19.54 9.26 -2.86
N LYS A 3 -18.99 10.29 -2.21
CA LYS A 3 -17.58 10.59 -2.07
C LYS A 3 -16.85 9.30 -1.65
N ARG A 4 -15.96 8.77 -2.49
CA ARG A 4 -15.12 7.57 -2.25
C ARG A 4 -14.10 7.80 -1.11
N THR A 5 -14.53 8.43 -0.02
CA THR A 5 -13.74 8.89 1.11
C THR A 5 -13.17 7.70 1.87
N GLY A 6 -13.92 6.60 2.00
CA GLY A 6 -13.45 5.38 2.66
C GLY A 6 -12.25 4.73 1.99
N GLU A 7 -12.20 4.71 0.65
CA GLU A 7 -11.04 4.17 -0.09
C GLU A 7 -9.83 5.11 -0.04
N LYS A 8 -10.05 6.43 -0.12
CA LYS A 8 -8.99 7.42 0.11
C LYS A 8 -8.40 7.28 1.51
N LEU A 9 -9.28 7.13 2.51
CA LEU A 9 -8.89 6.95 3.90
C LEU A 9 -8.16 5.62 4.09
N GLY A 10 -8.65 4.52 3.50
CA GLY A 10 -7.99 3.21 3.55
C GLY A 10 -6.59 3.22 2.93
N TRP A 11 -6.41 3.90 1.79
CA TRP A 11 -5.09 4.07 1.18
C TRP A 11 -4.15 4.88 2.07
N THR A 12 -4.59 6.06 2.54
CA THR A 12 -3.75 6.95 3.33
C THR A 12 -3.45 6.38 4.71
N LEU A 13 -4.46 5.90 5.46
CA LEU A 13 -4.25 5.28 6.78
C LEU A 13 -3.45 3.97 6.66
N GLY A 14 -3.71 3.15 5.65
CA GLY A 14 -3.02 1.88 5.47
C GLY A 14 -1.52 2.07 5.28
N TRP A 15 -1.14 3.00 4.38
CA TRP A 15 0.27 3.27 4.14
C TRP A 15 0.93 4.09 5.27
N ILE A 16 0.27 5.12 5.82
CA ILE A 16 0.83 5.88 6.95
C ILE A 16 1.05 4.95 8.15
N GLY A 17 0.09 4.08 8.46
CA GLY A 17 0.24 3.07 9.51
C GLY A 17 1.38 2.10 9.23
N GLY A 18 1.63 1.74 7.97
CA GLY A 18 2.75 0.89 7.56
C GLY A 18 4.14 1.54 7.70
N PHE A 19 4.22 2.87 7.74
CA PHE A 19 5.49 3.61 7.88
C PHE A 19 5.69 4.27 9.24
N ILE A 20 4.67 4.26 10.12
CA ILE A 20 4.74 4.91 11.43
C ILE A 20 5.93 4.43 12.28
N TRP A 21 6.23 3.13 12.20
CA TRP A 21 7.32 2.52 12.95
C TRP A 21 8.71 3.06 12.54
N VAL A 22 8.92 3.39 11.26
CA VAL A 22 10.16 4.02 10.77
C VAL A 22 10.35 5.38 11.42
N GLY A 23 9.28 6.17 11.48
CA GLY A 23 9.29 7.47 12.16
C GLY A 23 9.57 7.34 13.65
N VAL A 24 8.98 6.36 14.32
CA VAL A 24 9.24 6.08 15.75
C VAL A 24 10.71 5.73 15.97
N ILE A 25 11.29 4.82 15.17
CA ILE A 25 12.70 4.45 15.27
C ILE A 25 13.60 5.67 15.03
N ALA A 26 13.30 6.49 14.01
CA ALA A 26 14.04 7.71 13.73
C ALA A 26 14.07 8.67 14.93
N VAL A 27 12.91 8.89 15.57
CA VAL A 27 12.80 9.73 16.77
C VAL A 27 13.59 9.13 17.94
N ILE A 28 13.56 7.81 18.13
CA ILE A 28 14.38 7.15 19.15
C ILE A 28 15.88 7.43 18.94
N PHE A 29 16.38 7.32 17.70
CA PHE A 29 17.79 7.64 17.40
C PHE A 29 18.13 9.12 17.61
N LEU A 30 17.22 10.04 17.28
CA LEU A 30 17.39 11.46 17.59
C LEU A 30 17.49 11.70 19.10
N CYS A 31 16.62 11.08 19.90
CA CYS A 31 16.66 11.19 21.36
C CYS A 31 17.94 10.59 21.96
N ARG A 32 18.54 9.59 21.31
CA ARG A 32 19.84 9.01 21.69
C ARG A 32 21.05 9.88 21.31
N GLY A 33 20.83 11.02 20.65
CA GLY A 33 21.89 11.90 20.14
C GLY A 33 22.56 11.41 18.85
N GLU A 34 22.05 10.33 18.26
CA GLU A 34 22.56 9.74 17.02
C GLU A 34 21.92 10.42 15.80
N TRP A 35 22.20 11.71 15.64
CA TRP A 35 21.57 12.59 14.65
C TRP A 35 21.64 12.05 13.22
N GLY A 36 22.76 11.45 12.79
CA GLY A 36 22.90 10.91 11.43
C GLY A 36 21.91 9.77 11.14
N ARG A 37 21.80 8.81 12.07
CA ARG A 37 20.83 7.70 11.97
C ARG A 37 19.41 8.25 12.07
N GLY A 38 19.13 9.13 13.03
CA GLY A 38 17.82 9.77 13.18
C GLY A 38 17.34 10.54 11.94
N LEU A 39 18.18 11.41 11.36
CA LEU A 39 17.81 12.21 10.18
C LEU A 39 17.55 11.33 8.95
N THR A 40 18.34 10.28 8.74
CA THR A 40 18.13 9.38 7.59
C THR A 40 16.79 8.65 7.68
N GLY A 41 16.41 8.16 8.87
CA GLY A 41 15.09 7.56 9.09
C GLY A 41 13.93 8.56 8.95
N LEU A 42 14.14 9.79 9.42
CA LEU A 42 13.14 10.87 9.28
C LEU A 42 12.93 11.25 7.81
N GLY A 43 14.03 11.37 7.05
CA GLY A 43 14.00 11.62 5.61
C GLY A 43 13.30 10.50 4.85
N LEU A 44 13.54 9.24 5.23
CA LEU A 44 12.88 8.09 4.63
C LEU A 44 11.38 8.07 4.90
N THR A 45 10.97 8.41 6.12
CA THR A 45 9.56 8.55 6.51
C THR A 45 8.88 9.67 5.72
N GLY A 46 9.54 10.83 5.60
CA GLY A 46 9.05 11.96 4.80
C GLY A 46 8.91 11.61 3.32
N ALA A 47 9.90 10.92 2.75
CA ALA A 47 9.85 10.44 1.37
C ALA A 47 8.71 9.44 1.15
N ALA A 48 8.48 8.53 2.11
CA ALA A 48 7.36 7.60 2.07
C ALA A 48 6.01 8.34 2.06
N VAL A 49 5.81 9.30 2.95
CA VAL A 49 4.60 10.14 2.98
C VAL A 49 4.42 10.89 1.66
N GLY A 50 5.49 11.48 1.12
CA GLY A 50 5.48 12.14 -0.18
C GLY A 50 5.00 11.21 -1.30
N VAL A 51 5.55 10.00 -1.38
CA VAL A 51 5.16 8.99 -2.37
C VAL A 51 3.70 8.56 -2.19
N ILE A 52 3.24 8.33 -0.96
CA ILE A 52 1.86 7.93 -0.67
C ILE A 52 0.84 8.97 -1.18
N LEU A 53 1.15 10.25 -1.00
CA LEU A 53 0.29 11.36 -1.41
C LEU A 53 0.37 11.63 -2.92
N PHE A 54 1.56 11.49 -3.52
CA PHE A 54 1.79 11.82 -4.93
C PHE A 54 1.33 10.70 -5.88
N PHE A 55 1.57 9.43 -5.51
CA PHE A 55 1.15 8.23 -6.24
C PHE A 55 -0.23 7.75 -5.84
N ALA A 56 -1.09 8.68 -5.46
CA ALA A 56 -2.40 8.32 -5.00
C ALA A 56 -3.33 7.90 -6.15
N PRO A 57 -4.16 6.86 -5.95
CA PRO A 57 -4.99 6.26 -7.02
C PRO A 57 -6.05 7.20 -7.58
N TRP A 58 -6.44 8.22 -6.82
CA TRP A 58 -7.35 9.26 -7.31
C TRP A 58 -6.74 10.22 -8.33
N ARG A 59 -5.40 10.22 -8.50
CA ARG A 59 -4.70 11.06 -9.48
C ARG A 59 -4.41 10.32 -10.79
N PHE A 60 -4.39 8.99 -10.77
CA PHE A 60 -4.13 8.12 -11.93
C PHE A 60 -5.21 7.03 -12.08
N PRO A 61 -6.45 7.39 -12.43
CA PRO A 61 -7.60 6.47 -12.41
C PRO A 61 -7.47 5.29 -13.40
N SER A 62 -6.74 5.46 -14.51
CA SER A 62 -6.55 4.42 -15.52
C SER A 62 -5.39 3.44 -15.20
N THR A 63 -4.61 3.72 -14.15
CA THR A 63 -3.42 2.92 -13.81
C THR A 63 -3.76 1.84 -12.78
N ALA A 64 -3.24 0.63 -12.98
CA ALA A 64 -3.44 -0.48 -12.04
C ALA A 64 -2.82 -0.19 -10.66
N TYR A 65 -3.50 -0.56 -9.58
CA TYR A 65 -3.06 -0.30 -8.21
C TYR A 65 -1.65 -0.82 -7.94
N TRP A 66 -1.25 -1.96 -8.52
CA TRP A 66 0.09 -2.50 -8.34
C TRP A 66 1.21 -1.52 -8.73
N ARG A 67 1.04 -0.75 -9.82
CA ARG A 67 2.03 0.26 -10.25
C ARG A 67 2.11 1.45 -9.31
N LEU A 68 1.02 1.78 -8.62
CA LEU A 68 0.97 2.86 -7.64
C LEU A 68 1.49 2.41 -6.27
N MET A 69 1.34 1.13 -5.96
CA MET A 69 1.86 0.53 -4.74
C MET A 69 3.36 0.24 -4.83
N LEU A 70 3.90 -0.01 -6.04
CA LEU A 70 5.32 -0.34 -6.26
C LEU A 70 6.30 0.65 -5.62
N PRO A 71 6.13 1.98 -5.79
CA PRO A 71 6.99 2.97 -5.16
C PRO A 71 6.96 2.90 -3.63
N SER A 72 5.77 2.75 -3.04
CA SER A 72 5.60 2.63 -1.60
C SER A 72 6.20 1.32 -1.06
N TYR A 73 6.04 0.20 -1.77
CA TYR A 73 6.70 -1.06 -1.41
C TYR A 73 8.23 -0.97 -1.53
N GLY A 74 8.75 -0.28 -2.55
CA GLY A 74 10.18 -0.03 -2.70
C GLY A 74 10.74 0.75 -1.50
N LEU A 75 10.03 1.80 -1.06
CA LEU A 75 10.37 2.54 0.15
C LEU A 75 10.24 1.70 1.43
N PHE A 76 9.26 0.80 1.50
CA PHE A 76 9.11 -0.10 2.63
C PHE A 76 10.29 -1.07 2.73
N VAL A 77 10.68 -1.71 1.62
CA VAL A 77 11.88 -2.57 1.57
C VAL A 77 13.14 -1.77 1.89
N MET A 78 13.27 -0.56 1.36
CA MET A 78 14.38 0.34 1.71
C MET A 78 14.41 0.66 3.20
N SER A 79 13.25 0.79 3.85
CA SER A 79 13.14 1.01 5.29
C SER A 79 13.61 -0.19 6.10
N VAL A 80 13.32 -1.40 5.65
CA VAL A 80 13.84 -2.63 6.26
C VAL A 80 15.36 -2.68 6.15
N VAL A 81 15.91 -2.42 4.96
CA VAL A 81 17.37 -2.36 4.75
C VAL A 81 18.03 -1.29 5.63
N TRP A 82 17.40 -0.11 5.72
CA TRP A 82 17.86 0.99 6.56
C TRP A 82 17.89 0.59 8.04
N VAL A 83 16.85 -0.09 8.56
CA VAL A 83 16.85 -0.58 9.94
C VAL A 83 17.96 -1.60 10.17
N ILE A 84 18.12 -2.58 9.27
CA ILE A 84 19.21 -3.55 9.40
C ILE A 84 20.58 -2.85 9.44
N TRP A 85 20.77 -1.81 8.63
CA TRP A 85 22.00 -1.04 8.62
C TRP A 85 22.21 -0.22 9.90
N VAL A 86 21.18 0.46 10.41
CA VAL A 86 21.28 1.30 11.60
C VAL A 86 21.48 0.49 12.89
N PHE A 87 20.95 -0.74 12.94
CA PHE A 87 21.15 -1.66 14.05
C PHE A 87 22.44 -2.49 13.94
N ASP A 88 23.38 -2.09 13.07
CA ASP A 88 24.69 -2.73 12.87
C ASP A 88 24.58 -4.20 12.41
N GLY A 89 23.55 -4.52 11.62
CA GLY A 89 23.42 -5.76 10.87
C GLY A 89 22.90 -6.97 11.68
N PHE A 90 23.20 -8.17 11.17
CA PHE A 90 22.82 -9.46 11.78
C PHE A 90 23.81 -9.95 12.85
N THR A 91 24.70 -9.07 13.30
CA THR A 91 25.94 -9.41 14.00
C THR A 91 25.68 -9.88 15.44
N SER A 92 24.58 -9.42 16.04
CA SER A 92 23.94 -10.03 17.20
C SER A 92 22.85 -10.98 16.69
N GLY A 93 23.03 -12.29 16.86
CA GLY A 93 22.20 -13.37 16.27
C GLY A 93 20.70 -13.40 16.63
N GLU A 94 20.10 -12.29 17.03
CA GLU A 94 18.67 -12.13 17.32
C GLU A 94 17.83 -11.93 16.05
N LEU A 95 18.37 -11.29 15.00
CA LEU A 95 17.70 -11.12 13.72
C LEU A 95 17.81 -12.40 12.87
N ARG A 96 17.01 -13.42 13.19
CA ARG A 96 16.85 -14.58 12.29
C ARG A 96 16.21 -14.12 10.99
N TRP A 97 16.83 -14.43 9.84
CA TRP A 97 16.26 -14.25 8.50
C TRP A 97 14.81 -14.77 8.38
N TRP A 98 14.45 -15.75 9.20
CA TRP A 98 13.09 -16.27 9.37
C TRP A 98 12.03 -15.21 9.75
N TYR A 99 12.39 -14.14 10.49
CA TYR A 99 11.47 -13.04 10.80
C TYR A 99 11.11 -12.19 9.58
N LEU A 100 11.93 -12.17 8.53
CA LEU A 100 11.58 -11.50 7.28
C LEU A 100 10.47 -12.25 6.53
N VAL A 101 10.37 -13.57 6.71
CA VAL A 101 9.28 -14.39 6.16
C VAL A 101 7.94 -14.01 6.79
N TRP A 102 7.93 -13.56 8.05
CA TRP A 102 6.72 -12.99 8.67
C TRP A 102 6.27 -11.66 8.06
N GLY A 103 7.09 -11.05 7.19
CA GLY A 103 6.70 -9.91 6.36
C GLY A 103 5.87 -10.29 5.13
N LEU A 104 5.81 -11.56 4.72
CA LEU A 104 5.03 -12.00 3.55
C LEU A 104 3.53 -11.63 3.60
N PRO A 105 2.81 -11.79 4.72
CA PRO A 105 1.41 -11.36 4.84
C PRO A 105 1.22 -9.88 4.55
N MET A 106 2.25 -9.07 4.78
CA MET A 106 2.24 -7.62 4.52
C MET A 106 2.18 -7.30 3.02
N PHE A 107 2.56 -8.24 2.15
CA PHE A 107 2.39 -8.18 0.69
C PHE A 107 1.06 -8.78 0.20
N SER A 108 0.20 -9.31 1.09
CA SER A 108 -1.12 -9.84 0.69
C SER A 108 -2.03 -8.85 -0.06
N PRO A 109 -2.04 -7.53 0.23
CA PRO A 109 -2.89 -6.58 -0.50
C PRO A 109 -2.50 -6.46 -1.98
N LEU A 110 -1.22 -6.71 -2.25
CA LEU A 110 -0.59 -6.62 -3.56
C LEU A 110 -1.09 -7.75 -4.48
N ILE A 111 -1.37 -8.92 -3.92
CA ILE A 111 -1.89 -10.08 -4.65
C ILE A 111 -3.42 -10.03 -4.76
N THR A 112 -4.11 -9.63 -3.68
CA THR A 112 -5.58 -9.64 -3.62
C THR A 112 -6.24 -8.48 -4.36
N ILE A 113 -5.62 -7.28 -4.34
CA ILE A 113 -6.22 -6.05 -4.88
C ILE A 113 -5.35 -5.44 -6.01
N GLY A 114 -4.08 -5.83 -6.15
CA GLY A 114 -3.13 -5.16 -7.06
C GLY A 114 -3.51 -5.14 -8.54
N TRP A 115 -4.31 -6.10 -9.00
CA TRP A 115 -4.78 -6.19 -10.39
C TRP A 115 -6.00 -5.30 -10.68
N ARG A 116 -6.68 -4.82 -9.64
CA ARG A 116 -7.84 -3.93 -9.79
C ARG A 116 -7.38 -2.56 -10.29
N ARG A 117 -8.26 -1.89 -11.02
CA ARG A 117 -8.10 -0.51 -11.49
C ARG A 117 -9.20 0.34 -10.87
N TRP A 118 -8.92 1.62 -10.66
CA TRP A 118 -9.87 2.56 -10.06
C TRP A 118 -11.18 2.67 -10.87
N GLU A 119 -11.09 2.55 -12.21
CA GLU A 119 -12.22 2.55 -13.13
C GLU A 119 -13.12 1.31 -13.04
N THR A 120 -12.56 0.11 -12.88
CA THR A 120 -13.34 -1.15 -12.84
C THR A 120 -14.31 -1.18 -11.65
N GLU A 121 -13.92 -0.58 -10.52
CA GLU A 121 -14.80 -0.44 -9.37
C GLU A 121 -15.78 0.73 -9.51
N ALA A 122 -15.47 1.75 -10.31
CA ALA A 122 -16.44 2.81 -10.62
C ALA A 122 -17.62 2.25 -11.42
N THR A 123 -17.36 1.35 -12.36
CA THR A 123 -18.41 0.67 -13.14
C THR A 123 -19.17 -0.35 -12.29
N ALA A 124 -18.49 -1.17 -11.49
CA ALA A 124 -19.14 -2.22 -10.67
C ALA A 124 -20.02 -1.67 -9.54
N LYS A 125 -19.69 -0.49 -8.98
CA LYS A 125 -20.50 0.12 -7.91
C LYS A 125 -21.66 0.97 -8.43
N GLN A 126 -21.62 1.34 -9.71
CA GLN A 126 -22.63 2.15 -10.36
C GLN A 126 -23.69 1.30 -11.08
N ASP A 127 -23.46 -0.01 -11.18
CA ASP A 127 -24.36 -0.95 -11.83
C ASP A 127 -24.67 -2.20 -10.96
N PRO A 128 -25.51 -2.05 -9.92
CA PRO A 128 -26.11 -3.20 -9.26
C PRO A 128 -27.34 -3.76 -10.01
N ASP A 129 -27.73 -3.23 -11.19
CA ASP A 129 -29.07 -3.47 -11.78
C ASP A 129 -29.07 -4.00 -13.23
N ALA A 130 -27.95 -3.96 -13.97
CA ALA A 130 -27.91 -4.46 -15.36
C ALA A 130 -27.84 -5.99 -15.49
N THR A 131 -27.71 -6.72 -14.37
CA THR A 131 -27.78 -8.19 -14.40
C THR A 131 -29.19 -8.75 -14.22
N THR A 132 -30.19 -7.92 -13.95
CA THR A 132 -31.57 -8.40 -13.70
C THR A 132 -32.46 -8.47 -14.96
N HIS A 133 -32.04 -7.91 -16.09
CA HIS A 133 -32.88 -7.86 -17.31
C HIS A 133 -32.30 -8.51 -18.58
N GLN A 134 -31.58 -9.62 -18.44
CA GLN A 134 -31.49 -10.60 -19.54
C GLN A 134 -32.35 -11.83 -19.20
N LYS A 135 -33.68 -11.63 -19.21
CA LYS A 135 -34.61 -12.74 -19.41
C LYS A 135 -34.50 -13.14 -20.89
N PRO A 136 -34.08 -14.37 -21.24
CA PRO A 136 -34.12 -14.81 -22.62
C PRO A 136 -35.59 -14.86 -23.04
N THR A 137 -35.99 -13.96 -23.94
CA THR A 137 -37.28 -14.06 -24.64
C THR A 137 -37.18 -15.29 -25.54
N ILE A 138 -37.66 -16.43 -25.04
CA ILE A 138 -37.85 -17.62 -25.85
C ILE A 138 -38.95 -17.27 -26.86
N LYS A 139 -38.53 -17.01 -28.10
CA LYS A 139 -39.40 -16.82 -29.25
C LYS A 139 -39.91 -18.19 -29.65
N ASN A 140 -41.11 -18.55 -29.17
CA ASN A 140 -41.82 -19.74 -29.64
C ASN A 140 -42.42 -19.43 -31.01
N GLU A 141 -41.67 -19.73 -32.08
CA GLU A 141 -42.22 -19.87 -33.42
C GLU A 141 -42.72 -21.31 -33.54
N GLY A 142 -44.03 -21.49 -33.37
CA GLY A 142 -44.72 -22.74 -33.67
C GLY A 142 -45.05 -22.84 -35.17
N PRO A 143 -45.05 -24.05 -35.75
CA PRO A 143 -45.34 -24.32 -37.17
C PRO A 143 -46.82 -24.18 -37.53
#